data_AF-A0A8H3IG97-F1
#
_entry.id   AF-A0A8H3IG97-F1
#
_cell.length_a   1.000
_cell.length_b   1.000
_cell.length_c   1.000
_cell.angle_alpha   90.00
_cell.angle_beta   90.00
_cell.angle_gamma   90.00
#
_symmetry.space_group_name_H-M   'P 1'
#
loop_
_entity.id
_entity.type
_entity.pdbx_description
1 polymer ?
#
loop_
_entity_poly.entity_id
_entity_poly.type
_entity_poly.pdbx_seq_one_letter_code
_entity_poly.pdbx_strand_id
1 'polypeptide(L)'
;MASSGPLKRKLPPQSSNPDPTSKRAAKRVKTFSARSILAQASDKALSKNGDLDVSAFVKAREFEIKAIAASMGASKNSLSTRAFQQLPKNLRRRTASHNVKRMPKRLRTRAAKEVHRAHKQGL
;
A
#
# COMPACT_ATOMS: atom_id res chain seq x y z
N MET A 1 11.24 10.63 51.65
CA MET A 1 11.46 9.66 50.55
C MET A 1 10.10 9.19 50.06
N ALA A 2 9.74 9.45 48.80
CA ALA A 2 8.56 8.86 48.18
C ALA A 2 8.88 8.60 46.70
N SER A 3 9.04 7.32 46.34
CA SER A 3 9.37 6.85 45.00
C SER A 3 8.11 6.78 44.13
N SER A 4 8.10 7.53 43.03
CA SER A 4 7.12 7.39 41.96
C SER A 4 7.49 6.19 41.09
N GLY A 5 6.77 5.07 41.26
CA GLY A 5 6.96 3.86 40.47
C GLY A 5 6.56 4.04 39.00
N PRO A 6 7.13 3.24 38.06
CA PRO A 6 6.88 3.40 36.64
C PRO A 6 5.45 2.98 36.26
N LEU A 7 4.77 3.82 35.48
CA LEU A 7 3.42 3.60 34.96
C LEU A 7 3.38 2.31 34.10
N LYS A 8 2.51 1.37 34.48
CA LYS A 8 2.26 0.12 33.72
C LYS A 8 1.79 0.45 32.31
N ARG A 9 2.56 0.03 31.31
CA ARG A 9 2.23 0.12 29.88
C ARG A 9 0.93 -0.65 29.60
N LYS A 10 -0.09 0.03 29.05
CA LYS A 10 -1.37 -0.59 28.66
C LYS A 10 -1.12 -1.69 27.62
N LEU A 11 -1.58 -2.92 27.90
CA LEU A 11 -1.53 -4.04 26.96
C LEU A 11 -2.30 -3.70 25.68
N PRO A 12 -1.87 -4.20 24.51
CA PRO A 12 -2.61 -4.00 23.27
C PRO A 12 -4.03 -4.56 23.43
N PRO A 13 -5.07 -3.89 22.90
CA PRO A 13 -6.44 -4.39 22.97
C PRO A 13 -6.49 -5.79 22.35
N GLN A 14 -7.06 -6.75 23.08
CA GLN A 14 -7.29 -8.10 22.56
C GLN A 14 -8.12 -8.01 21.27
N SER A 15 -7.65 -8.71 20.25
CA SER A 15 -8.20 -8.74 18.90
C SER A 15 -9.66 -9.19 18.92
N SER A 16 -10.61 -8.24 18.88
CA SER A 16 -11.98 -8.54 18.49
C SER A 16 -11.97 -8.97 17.01
N ASN A 17 -12.69 -10.06 16.70
CA ASN A 17 -12.86 -10.52 15.33
C ASN A 17 -13.30 -9.34 14.45
N PRO A 18 -12.60 -9.05 13.35
CA PRO A 18 -12.85 -7.85 12.57
C PRO A 18 -14.24 -7.96 11.93
N ASP A 19 -15.15 -7.05 12.29
CA ASP A 19 -16.43 -6.89 11.62
C ASP A 19 -16.21 -6.70 10.10
N PRO A 20 -16.73 -7.61 9.26
CA PRO A 20 -16.51 -7.60 7.81
C PRO A 20 -17.11 -6.38 7.13
N THR A 21 -18.09 -5.70 7.75
CA THR A 21 -18.73 -4.50 7.22
C THR A 21 -17.96 -3.21 7.53
N SER A 22 -16.94 -3.28 8.40
CA SER A 22 -16.22 -2.10 8.84
C SER A 22 -15.40 -1.44 7.71
N LYS A 23 -15.30 -0.10 7.74
CA LYS A 23 -14.42 0.67 6.82
C LYS A 23 -12.95 0.21 6.88
N ARG A 24 -12.53 -0.38 8.01
CA ARG A 24 -11.18 -0.94 8.20
C ARG A 24 -11.01 -2.27 7.46
N ALA A 25 -12.01 -3.16 7.53
CA ALA A 25 -12.02 -4.40 6.76
C ALA A 25 -11.99 -4.12 5.25
N ALA A 26 -12.82 -3.20 4.76
CA ALA A 26 -12.83 -2.79 3.35
C ALA A 26 -11.48 -2.23 2.87
N LYS A 27 -10.80 -1.40 3.69
CA LYS A 27 -9.45 -0.91 3.39
C LYS A 27 -8.43 -2.06 3.31
N ARG A 28 -8.52 -3.04 4.22
CA ARG A 28 -7.63 -4.21 4.23
C ARG A 28 -7.81 -5.07 2.99
N VAL A 29 -9.04 -5.34 2.59
CA VAL A 29 -9.37 -6.07 1.35
C VAL A 29 -8.80 -5.34 0.13
N LYS A 30 -9.00 -4.01 0.04
CA LYS A 30 -8.45 -3.20 -1.06
C LYS A 30 -6.91 -3.28 -1.14
N THR A 31 -6.22 -3.19 0.00
CA THR A 31 -4.76 -3.32 0.03
C THR A 31 -4.28 -4.72 -0.29
N PHE A 32 -5.02 -5.74 0.13
CA PHE A 32 -4.70 -7.14 -0.13
C PHE A 32 -4.89 -7.47 -1.62
N SER A 33 -6.03 -7.11 -2.20
CA SER A 33 -6.34 -7.30 -3.62
C SER A 33 -5.36 -6.56 -4.54
N ALA A 34 -4.94 -5.33 -4.18
CA ALA A 34 -3.94 -4.61 -4.97
C ALA A 34 -2.54 -5.26 -4.95
N ARG A 35 -2.27 -6.15 -3.98
CA ARG A 35 -1.00 -6.84 -3.77
C ARG A 35 -1.05 -8.32 -4.16
N SER A 36 -2.22 -8.91 -4.29
CA SER A 36 -2.38 -10.30 -4.71
C SER A 36 -2.03 -10.42 -6.19
N ILE A 37 -1.05 -11.25 -6.51
CA ILE A 37 -0.60 -11.53 -7.88
C ILE A 37 -1.08 -12.93 -8.24
N LEU A 38 -1.79 -13.06 -9.36
CA LEU A 38 -2.11 -14.36 -9.92
C LEU A 38 -0.86 -14.89 -10.63
N ALA A 39 -0.37 -16.05 -10.20
CA ALA A 39 0.69 -16.77 -10.88
C ALA A 39 0.08 -17.95 -11.65
N GLN A 40 0.60 -18.23 -12.85
CA GLN A 40 0.25 -19.43 -13.61
C GLN A 40 1.38 -20.44 -13.44
N ALA A 41 1.06 -21.64 -12.96
CA ALA A 41 2.05 -22.69 -12.86
C ALA A 41 2.62 -23.03 -14.26
N SER A 42 3.94 -23.08 -14.37
CA SER A 42 4.64 -23.46 -15.60
C SER A 42 4.56 -24.96 -15.90
N ASP A 43 3.95 -25.75 -15.02
CA ASP A 43 3.85 -27.21 -15.13
C ASP A 43 3.17 -27.66 -16.42
N LYS A 44 2.28 -26.85 -16.98
CA LYS A 44 1.62 -27.14 -18.27
C LYS A 44 2.56 -27.04 -19.48
N ALA A 45 3.71 -26.38 -19.32
CA ALA A 45 4.76 -26.32 -20.35
C ALA A 45 5.79 -27.45 -20.22
N LEU A 46 5.75 -28.22 -19.13
CA LEU A 46 6.59 -29.40 -18.95
C LEU A 46 5.83 -30.63 -19.44
N SER A 47 6.41 -31.36 -20.39
CA SER A 47 5.86 -32.63 -20.84
C SER A 47 5.95 -33.66 -19.70
N LYS A 48 5.14 -34.71 -19.75
CA LYS A 48 5.19 -35.81 -18.77
C LYS A 48 6.56 -36.51 -18.72
N ASN A 49 7.36 -36.35 -19.78
CA ASN A 49 8.68 -36.93 -19.94
C ASN A 49 9.80 -35.95 -19.52
N GLY A 50 9.46 -34.71 -19.15
CA GLY A 50 10.43 -33.68 -18.76
C GLY A 50 10.89 -32.75 -19.89
N ASP A 51 10.34 -32.89 -21.10
CA ASP A 51 10.64 -31.98 -22.21
C ASP A 51 9.95 -30.62 -22.01
N LEU A 52 10.63 -29.54 -22.38
CA LEU A 52 10.12 -28.19 -22.23
C LEU A 52 9.50 -27.67 -23.53
N ASP A 53 8.19 -27.42 -23.53
CA ASP A 53 7.56 -26.61 -24.58
C ASP A 53 7.89 -25.13 -24.34
N VAL A 54 8.92 -24.66 -25.04
CA VAL A 54 9.42 -23.28 -24.96
C VAL A 54 8.30 -22.28 -25.26
N SER A 55 7.40 -22.58 -26.19
CA SER A 55 6.35 -21.66 -26.61
C SER A 55 5.30 -21.44 -25.52
N ALA A 56 4.87 -22.51 -24.86
CA ALA A 56 3.97 -22.46 -23.72
C ALA A 56 4.63 -21.79 -22.50
N PHE A 57 5.91 -22.10 -22.26
CA PHE A 57 6.68 -21.53 -21.16
C PHE A 57 6.83 -20.00 -21.28
N VAL A 58 7.21 -19.51 -22.46
CA VAL A 58 7.36 -18.06 -22.72
C VAL A 58 6.03 -17.33 -22.51
N LYS A 59 4.91 -17.91 -22.99
CA LYS A 59 3.57 -17.33 -22.79
C LYS A 59 3.17 -17.26 -21.32
N ALA A 60 3.44 -18.31 -20.54
CA ALA A 60 3.18 -18.31 -19.10
C ALA A 60 4.00 -17.23 -18.38
N ARG A 61 5.30 -17.11 -18.71
CA ARG A 61 6.18 -16.08 -18.13
C ARG A 61 5.79 -14.67 -18.56
N GLU A 62 5.37 -14.47 -19.80
CA GLU A 62 4.87 -13.18 -20.28
C GLU A 62 3.66 -12.72 -19.45
N PHE A 63 2.71 -13.62 -19.19
CA PHE A 63 1.56 -13.33 -18.34
C PHE A 63 1.99 -12.94 -16.92
N GLU A 64 2.88 -13.73 -16.31
CA GLU A 64 3.37 -13.45 -14.95
C GLU A 64 4.09 -12.09 -14.86
N ILE A 65 4.98 -11.79 -15.79
CA ILE A 65 5.71 -10.52 -15.82
C ILE A 65 4.74 -9.35 -15.94
N LYS A 66 3.74 -9.46 -16.83
CA LYS A 66 2.68 -8.46 -16.98
C LYS A 66 1.85 -8.31 -15.70
N ALA A 67 1.48 -9.42 -15.08
CA ALA A 67 0.72 -9.41 -13.82
C ALA A 67 1.52 -8.77 -12.67
N ILE A 68 2.82 -9.05 -12.57
CA ILE A 68 3.73 -8.43 -11.60
C ILE A 68 3.83 -6.93 -11.86
N ALA A 69 4.07 -6.52 -13.12
CA ALA A 69 4.18 -5.10 -13.46
C ALA A 69 2.90 -4.31 -13.13
N ALA A 70 1.74 -4.87 -13.47
CA ALA A 70 0.44 -4.28 -13.13
C ALA A 70 0.23 -4.20 -11.60
N SER A 71 0.53 -5.27 -10.88
CA SER A 71 0.41 -5.33 -9.41
C SER A 71 1.36 -4.35 -8.72
N MET A 72 2.58 -4.17 -9.21
CA MET A 72 3.52 -3.15 -8.69
C MET A 72 2.93 -1.74 -8.80
N GLY A 73 2.30 -1.40 -9.93
CA GLY A 73 1.60 -0.14 -10.11
C GLY A 73 0.40 0.02 -9.18
N ALA A 74 -0.45 -1.00 -9.10
CA ALA A 74 -1.63 -1.01 -8.24
C ALA A 74 -1.26 -0.91 -6.75
N SER A 75 -0.25 -1.65 -6.30
CA SER A 75 0.27 -1.66 -4.94
C SER A 75 0.86 -0.30 -4.51
N LYS A 76 1.59 0.38 -5.41
CA LYS A 76 2.10 1.73 -5.15
C LYS A 76 0.96 2.74 -4.96
N ASN A 77 -0.10 2.62 -5.74
CA ASN A 77 -1.25 3.50 -5.71
C ASN A 77 -2.24 3.18 -4.57
N SER A 78 -2.28 1.93 -4.10
CA SER A 78 -3.17 1.50 -3.01
C SER A 78 -2.71 2.01 -1.65
N LEU A 79 -1.43 2.35 -1.50
CA LEU A 79 -0.89 2.93 -0.28
C LEU A 79 -1.42 4.37 -0.12
N SER A 80 -2.38 4.56 0.79
CA SER A 80 -2.92 5.87 1.15
C SER A 80 -1.92 6.66 2.01
N THR A 81 -0.83 7.11 1.41
CA THR A 81 0.11 8.06 2.00
C THR A 81 -0.29 9.49 1.63
N ARG A 82 0.04 10.45 2.50
CA ARG A 82 -0.17 11.86 2.21
C ARG A 82 0.76 12.31 1.09
N ALA A 83 0.32 13.26 0.27
CA ALA A 83 1.09 13.75 -0.87
C ALA A 83 2.52 14.21 -0.50
N PHE A 84 2.70 14.81 0.69
CA PHE A 84 4.03 15.26 1.14
C PHE A 84 4.96 14.12 1.61
N GLN A 85 4.42 12.93 1.88
CA GLN A 85 5.22 11.76 2.30
C GLN A 85 5.89 11.08 1.11
N GLN A 86 5.42 11.35 -0.12
CA GLN A 86 6.02 10.85 -1.35
C GLN A 86 7.38 11.50 -1.66
N LEU A 87 7.73 12.60 -0.98
CA LEU A 87 9.03 13.25 -1.18
C LEU A 87 10.12 12.49 -0.42
N PRO A 88 11.33 12.38 -1.02
CA PRO A 88 12.53 11.99 -0.28
C PRO A 88 12.70 12.83 1.00
N LYS A 89 13.26 12.22 2.05
CA LYS A 89 13.39 12.83 3.38
C LYS A 89 14.02 14.22 3.33
N ASN A 90 15.07 14.39 2.53
CA ASN A 90 15.81 15.66 2.37
C ASN A 90 14.99 16.77 1.68
N LEU A 91 13.98 16.42 0.90
CA LEU A 91 13.12 17.40 0.22
C LEU A 91 11.86 17.75 1.02
N ARG A 92 11.49 16.93 2.00
CA ARG A 92 10.28 17.13 2.80
C ARG A 92 10.42 18.34 3.72
N ARG A 93 9.53 19.31 3.53
CA ARG A 93 9.46 20.52 4.38
C ARG A 93 8.57 20.26 5.60
N ARG A 94 8.91 20.84 6.74
CA ARG A 94 8.21 20.63 8.03
C ARG A 94 6.73 21.02 7.96
N THR A 95 6.42 22.15 7.34
CA THR A 95 5.06 22.71 7.26
C THR A 95 4.26 22.23 6.06
N ALA A 96 4.77 21.26 5.30
CA ALA A 96 4.13 20.75 4.10
C ALA A 96 2.79 20.05 4.34
N SER A 97 2.52 19.61 5.57
CA SER A 97 1.25 18.98 5.94
C SER A 97 0.08 19.96 6.00
N HIS A 98 0.36 21.23 6.30
CA HIS A 98 -0.65 22.28 6.44
C HIS A 98 -0.57 23.27 5.27
N ASN A 99 0.64 23.60 4.78
CA ASN A 99 0.85 24.55 3.71
C ASN A 99 1.25 23.87 2.39
N VAL A 100 0.29 23.80 1.47
CA VAL A 100 0.43 23.21 0.13
C VAL A 100 1.52 23.90 -0.69
N LYS A 101 1.76 25.21 -0.52
CA LYS A 101 2.76 25.95 -1.31
C LYS A 101 4.19 25.47 -1.04
N ARG A 102 4.44 24.79 0.08
CA ARG A 102 5.76 24.21 0.45
C ARG A 102 6.07 22.89 -0.27
N MET A 103 5.16 22.38 -1.09
CA MET A 103 5.36 21.19 -1.91
C MET A 103 5.74 21.52 -3.36
N PRO A 104 6.45 20.61 -4.07
CA PRO A 104 6.69 20.69 -5.51
C PRO A 104 5.39 20.88 -6.29
N LYS A 105 5.39 21.71 -7.34
CA LYS A 105 4.19 22.09 -8.12
C LYS A 105 3.34 20.87 -8.52
N ARG A 106 3.97 19.80 -9.02
CA ARG A 106 3.31 18.54 -9.42
C ARG A 106 2.50 17.85 -8.32
N LEU A 107 2.86 18.03 -7.04
CA LEU A 107 2.17 17.41 -5.90
C LEU A 107 1.17 18.35 -5.23
N ARG A 108 1.15 19.65 -5.58
CA ARG A 108 0.29 20.65 -4.93
C ARG A 108 -1.19 20.37 -5.13
N THR A 109 -1.59 19.92 -6.33
CA THR A 109 -2.99 19.62 -6.65
C THR A 109 -3.55 18.52 -5.75
N ARG A 110 -2.79 17.44 -5.56
CA ARG A 110 -3.14 16.34 -4.65
C ARG A 110 -3.14 16.79 -3.18
N ALA A 111 -2.11 17.53 -2.77
CA ALA A 111 -2.00 18.04 -1.40
C ALA A 111 -3.15 18.99 -1.04
N ALA A 112 -3.58 19.88 -1.96
CA ALA A 112 -4.72 20.77 -1.75
C ALA A 112 -6.01 20.00 -1.49
N LYS A 113 -6.29 18.95 -2.28
CA LYS A 113 -7.44 18.07 -2.07
C LYS A 113 -7.38 17.37 -0.71
N GLU A 114 -6.20 16.90 -0.31
CA GLU A 114 -6.00 16.24 0.98
C GLU A 114 -6.18 17.18 2.18
N VAL A 115 -5.66 18.41 2.10
CA VAL A 115 -5.82 19.45 3.14
C VAL A 115 -7.28 19.89 3.24
N HIS A 116 -7.95 20.13 2.10
CA HIS A 116 -9.38 20.45 2.08
C HIS A 116 -10.22 19.32 2.70
N ARG A 117 -9.90 18.06 2.38
CA ARG A 117 -10.57 16.90 2.97
C ARG A 117 -10.33 16.81 4.48
N ALA A 118 -9.12 17.11 4.96
CA ALA A 118 -8.80 17.12 6.39
C ALA A 118 -9.56 18.23 7.14
N HIS A 119 -9.57 19.45 6.59
CA HIS A 119 -10.32 20.57 7.15
C HIS A 119 -11.82 20.28 7.23
N LYS A 120 -12.39 19.66 6.19
CA LYS A 120 -13.80 19.20 6.20
C LYS A 120 -14.08 18.13 7.26
N GLN A 121 -13.06 17.42 7.72
CA GLN A 121 -13.15 16.38 8.76
C GLN A 121 -12.78 16.89 10.16
N GLY A 122 -12.55 18.20 10.34
CA GLY A 122 -12.22 18.81 11.64
C GLY A 122 -10.80 18.51 12.13
N LEU A 123 -9.86 18.26 11.20
CA LEU A 123 -8.44 17.97 11.46
C LEU A 123 -7.52 19.06 10.94
#